data_AF-A0A7W1QIJ3-F1
#
_entry.id   AF-A0A7W1QIJ3-F1
#
_cell.length_a   1.000
_cell.length_b   1.000
_cell.length_c   1.000
_cell.angle_alpha   90.00
_cell.angle_beta   90.00
_cell.angle_gamma   90.00
#
_symmetry.space_group_name_H-M   'P 1'
#
loop_
_entity.id
_entity.type
_entity.pdbx_description
1 polymer ?
#
loop_
_entity_poly.entity_id
_entity_poly.type
_entity_poly.pdbx_seq_one_letter_code
_entity_poly.pdbx_strand_id
1 'polypeptide(L)'
;MQGTRCFFVTSILAISSVLAVLGLAPTAQAKSSVTTRIAKVEKQIEKLEKQQHKHQSVVRFFSNKERRWMLYPNQQAKPCWKVNPRGPLKLCTVARGAVRAHVRQLASVQAKIEHLKSLLLDTGNEANWSCIHRYERHPRQGWATRTGNGYYGGLQMDISFQSTYGPHVLGYPDSETMFRKKGTANKWSSREQMAVAEYARQSGRGYYPWPNSARTCGLI
;
A
#
# COMPACT_ATOMS: atom_id res chain seq x y z
N MET A 1 36.76 81.99 29.74
CA MET A 1 38.03 81.47 29.21
C MET A 1 37.77 80.10 28.62
N GLN A 2 38.22 79.87 27.37
CA GLN A 2 38.32 78.58 26.65
C GLN A 2 36.98 77.83 26.41
N GLY A 3 36.46 77.60 25.20
CA GLY A 3 37.02 77.66 23.87
C GLY A 3 37.54 76.29 23.40
N THR A 4 36.66 75.45 22.84
CA THR A 4 37.03 74.51 21.76
C THR A 4 35.80 74.06 20.97
N ARG A 5 35.85 74.28 19.66
CA ARG A 5 34.98 73.72 18.62
C ARG A 5 35.65 72.48 18.02
N CYS A 6 34.89 71.50 17.56
CA CYS A 6 35.16 70.62 16.40
C CYS A 6 33.81 69.99 15.99
N PHE A 7 33.19 70.46 14.90
CA PHE A 7 33.15 69.80 13.58
C PHE A 7 32.78 68.31 13.62
N PHE A 8 31.61 67.94 13.09
CA PHE A 8 31.52 67.21 11.81
C PHE A 8 30.07 67.23 11.28
N VAL A 9 29.96 67.63 10.02
CA VAL A 9 28.80 67.56 9.13
C VAL A 9 28.67 66.12 8.62
N THR A 10 27.46 65.57 8.50
CA THR A 10 26.92 64.96 7.26
C THR A 10 25.57 64.25 7.49
N SER A 11 24.59 64.67 6.69
CA SER A 11 23.31 64.00 6.41
C SER A 11 23.46 62.55 5.97
N ILE A 12 22.58 61.64 6.42
CA ILE A 12 22.06 60.55 5.57
C ILE A 12 20.56 60.35 5.86
N LEU A 13 19.79 60.46 4.78
CA LEU A 13 18.37 60.16 4.64
C LEU A 13 18.05 58.68 4.93
N ALA A 14 16.80 58.48 5.36
CA ALA A 14 15.93 57.32 5.16
C ALA A 14 16.51 56.06 4.47
N ILE A 15 16.21 54.89 5.04
CA ILE A 15 15.46 53.81 4.36
C ILE A 15 14.92 52.89 5.47
N SER A 16 13.60 52.90 5.64
CA SER A 16 12.87 51.87 6.36
C SER A 16 12.88 50.60 5.51
N SER A 17 13.80 49.68 5.78
CA SER A 17 13.79 48.35 5.16
C SER A 17 12.82 47.45 5.91
N VAL A 18 11.55 47.48 5.48
CA VAL A 18 10.58 46.41 5.73
C VAL A 18 11.10 45.17 4.99
N LEU A 19 11.71 44.26 5.74
CA LEU A 19 12.01 42.91 5.27
C LEU A 19 10.67 42.16 5.13
N ALA A 20 10.09 42.23 3.94
CA ALA A 20 9.06 41.31 3.51
C ALA A 20 9.70 39.92 3.38
N VAL A 21 9.60 39.13 4.45
CA VAL A 21 9.85 37.69 4.40
C VAL A 21 8.75 37.10 3.52
N LEU A 22 9.05 36.92 2.24
CA LEU A 22 8.29 36.07 1.33
C LEU A 22 8.46 34.62 1.78
N GLY A 23 7.77 34.27 2.86
CA GLY A 23 7.47 32.88 3.17
C GLY A 23 6.59 32.35 2.06
N LEU A 24 7.17 31.59 1.13
CA LEU A 24 6.45 30.68 0.25
C LEU A 24 5.77 29.62 1.11
N ALA A 25 4.64 29.98 1.72
CA ALA A 25 3.71 29.03 2.26
C ALA A 25 3.24 28.15 1.08
N PRO A 26 3.35 26.81 1.16
CA PRO A 26 2.76 25.95 0.16
C PRO A 26 1.26 26.27 0.11
N THR A 27 0.80 26.69 -1.07
CA THR A 27 -0.55 27.19 -1.28
C THR A 27 -1.57 26.18 -0.77
N ALA A 28 -2.50 26.63 0.08
CA ALA A 28 -3.57 25.81 0.66
C ALA A 28 -4.37 25.03 -0.39
N GLN A 29 -4.35 25.47 -1.65
CA GLN A 29 -4.93 24.83 -2.83
C GLN A 29 -4.32 23.45 -3.17
N ALA A 30 -3.02 23.23 -2.96
CA ALA A 30 -2.41 21.92 -3.27
C ALA A 30 -2.84 20.85 -2.26
N LYS A 31 -2.90 21.22 -0.96
CA LYS A 31 -3.31 20.32 0.13
C LYS A 31 -4.79 19.91 0.02
N SER A 32 -5.68 20.81 -0.41
CA SER A 32 -7.11 20.48 -0.58
C SER A 32 -7.37 19.52 -1.75
N SER A 33 -6.57 19.57 -2.81
CA SER A 33 -6.74 18.66 -3.96
C SER A 33 -6.30 17.23 -3.63
N VAL A 34 -5.26 17.06 -2.81
CA VAL A 34 -4.73 15.74 -2.41
C VAL A 34 -5.70 15.04 -1.46
N THR A 35 -6.22 15.75 -0.45
CA THR A 35 -7.23 15.20 0.47
C THR A 35 -8.49 14.78 -0.27
N THR A 36 -8.91 15.55 -1.28
CA THR A 36 -10.05 15.20 -2.15
C THR A 36 -9.79 13.92 -2.96
N ARG A 37 -8.56 13.72 -3.47
CA ARG A 37 -8.19 12.49 -4.20
C ARG A 37 -8.17 11.27 -3.28
N ILE A 38 -7.64 11.42 -2.06
CA ILE A 38 -7.62 10.35 -1.04
C ILE A 38 -9.05 9.94 -0.69
N ALA A 39 -9.91 10.91 -0.34
CA ALA A 39 -11.32 10.64 -0.01
C ALA A 39 -12.06 9.94 -1.16
N LYS A 40 -11.73 10.27 -2.41
CA LYS A 40 -12.29 9.58 -3.60
C LYS A 40 -11.84 8.12 -3.68
N VAL A 41 -10.57 7.84 -3.40
CA VAL A 41 -10.03 6.47 -3.38
C VAL A 41 -10.66 5.66 -2.24
N GLU A 42 -10.77 6.22 -1.04
CA GLU A 42 -11.42 5.58 0.11
C GLU A 42 -12.88 5.22 -0.19
N LYS A 43 -13.64 6.15 -0.77
CA LYS A 43 -15.02 5.90 -1.19
C LYS A 43 -15.13 4.78 -2.23
N GLN A 44 -14.15 4.66 -3.12
CA GLN A 44 -14.08 3.55 -4.09
C GLN A 44 -13.78 2.21 -3.40
N ILE A 45 -12.87 2.20 -2.42
CA ILE A 45 -12.57 1.01 -1.62
C ILE A 45 -13.84 0.55 -0.89
N GLU A 46 -14.55 1.44 -0.21
CA GLU A 46 -15.79 1.11 0.51
C GLU A 46 -16.84 0.46 -0.42
N LYS A 47 -17.01 1.00 -1.63
CA LYS A 47 -17.90 0.43 -2.65
C LYS A 47 -17.46 -0.97 -3.07
N LEU A 48 -16.16 -1.19 -3.26
CA LEU A 48 -15.62 -2.50 -3.63
C LEU A 48 -15.73 -3.50 -2.48
N GLU A 49 -15.54 -3.09 -1.23
CA GLU A 49 -15.71 -3.95 -0.05
C GLU A 49 -17.18 -4.41 0.09
N LYS A 50 -18.15 -3.54 -0.20
CA LYS A 50 -19.57 -3.94 -0.32
C LYS A 50 -19.78 -4.99 -1.43
N GLN A 51 -19.14 -4.83 -2.59
CA GLN A 51 -19.20 -5.83 -3.66
C GLN A 51 -18.53 -7.15 -3.26
N GLN A 52 -17.38 -7.07 -2.59
CA GLN A 52 -16.67 -8.22 -2.06
C GLN A 52 -17.57 -9.01 -1.11
N HIS A 53 -18.23 -8.32 -0.17
CA HIS A 53 -19.18 -8.94 0.76
C HIS A 53 -20.33 -9.63 0.02
N LYS A 54 -20.91 -9.00 -1.00
CA LYS A 54 -21.95 -9.62 -1.85
C LYS A 54 -21.45 -10.93 -2.48
N HIS A 55 -20.26 -10.93 -3.09
CA HIS A 55 -19.71 -12.14 -3.71
C HIS A 55 -19.37 -13.22 -2.67
N GLN A 56 -18.80 -12.82 -1.52
CA GLN A 56 -18.52 -13.72 -0.40
C GLN A 56 -19.77 -14.39 0.15
N SER A 57 -20.86 -13.64 0.33
CA SER A 57 -22.12 -14.17 0.84
C SER A 57 -22.71 -15.23 -0.09
N VAL A 58 -22.65 -15.03 -1.41
CA VAL A 58 -23.07 -16.04 -2.39
C VAL A 58 -22.19 -17.29 -2.31
N VAL A 59 -20.86 -17.12 -2.26
CA VAL A 59 -19.94 -18.27 -2.14
C VAL A 59 -20.19 -19.04 -0.84
N ARG A 60 -20.32 -18.35 0.30
CA ARG A 60 -20.63 -18.96 1.61
C ARG A 60 -21.97 -19.67 1.59
N PHE A 61 -22.99 -19.06 1.00
CA PHE A 61 -24.32 -19.65 0.87
C PHE A 61 -24.27 -21.00 0.16
N PHE A 62 -23.63 -21.08 -1.02
CA PHE A 62 -23.52 -22.32 -1.78
C PHE A 62 -22.49 -23.32 -1.23
N SER A 63 -21.53 -22.85 -0.42
CA SER A 63 -20.48 -23.70 0.17
C SER A 63 -20.84 -24.25 1.55
N ASN A 64 -21.91 -23.72 2.19
CA ASN A 64 -22.38 -24.19 3.49
C ASN A 64 -22.97 -25.61 3.37
N LYS A 65 -22.40 -26.56 4.12
CA LYS A 65 -22.82 -27.96 4.13
C LYS A 65 -24.23 -28.16 4.71
N GLU A 66 -24.64 -27.33 5.65
CA GLU A 66 -25.95 -27.39 6.32
C GLU A 66 -27.07 -26.77 5.48
N ARG A 67 -26.76 -25.85 4.56
CA ARG A 67 -27.74 -25.21 3.64
C ARG A 67 -27.87 -25.93 2.31
N ARG A 68 -27.28 -27.12 2.20
CA ARG A 68 -27.25 -27.95 0.99
C ARG A 68 -28.63 -28.51 0.60
N TRP A 69 -29.62 -28.46 1.52
CA TRP A 69 -31.00 -28.90 1.32
C TRP A 69 -31.80 -28.06 0.30
N MET A 70 -31.34 -26.85 -0.04
CA MET A 70 -31.96 -26.04 -1.10
C MET A 70 -31.75 -26.60 -2.52
N LEU A 71 -31.11 -27.76 -2.64
CA LEU A 71 -30.98 -28.56 -3.86
C LEU A 71 -31.94 -29.79 -3.86
N TYR A 72 -33.08 -29.69 -3.16
CA TYR A 72 -34.17 -30.68 -2.91
C TYR A 72 -34.10 -31.42 -1.55
N PRO A 73 -35.19 -31.43 -0.74
CA PRO A 73 -35.27 -32.10 0.57
C PRO A 73 -35.01 -33.62 0.53
N ASN A 74 -35.40 -34.27 -0.56
CA ASN A 74 -35.32 -35.71 -0.79
C ASN A 74 -33.98 -36.16 -1.42
N GLN A 75 -33.03 -35.23 -1.65
CA GLN A 75 -31.71 -35.56 -2.22
C GLN A 75 -30.52 -35.05 -1.38
N GLN A 76 -30.76 -34.68 -0.11
CA GLN A 76 -29.76 -34.12 0.82
C GLN A 76 -28.49 -34.97 0.99
N ALA A 77 -28.58 -36.29 0.82
CA ALA A 77 -27.46 -37.21 0.99
C ALA A 77 -26.53 -37.33 -0.24
N LYS A 78 -26.94 -36.83 -1.42
CA LYS A 78 -26.18 -37.00 -2.67
C LYS A 78 -25.45 -35.71 -3.03
N PRO A 79 -24.12 -35.72 -3.13
CA PRO A 79 -23.42 -34.58 -3.67
C PRO A 79 -23.82 -34.36 -5.14
N CYS A 80 -23.85 -33.10 -5.59
CA CYS A 80 -24.32 -32.67 -6.92
C CYS A 80 -23.74 -33.45 -8.13
N TRP A 81 -22.66 -34.21 -7.98
CA TRP A 81 -22.05 -35.02 -9.04
C TRP A 81 -22.57 -36.46 -9.13
N LYS A 82 -23.51 -36.90 -8.27
CA LYS A 82 -24.09 -38.26 -8.25
C LYS A 82 -25.56 -38.34 -8.69
N VAL A 83 -26.10 -37.28 -9.29
CA VAL A 83 -27.52 -37.19 -9.69
C VAL A 83 -27.62 -37.28 -11.22
N ASN A 84 -28.71 -37.83 -11.77
CA ASN A 84 -28.90 -38.08 -13.22
C ASN A 84 -29.27 -36.75 -13.98
N PRO A 85 -28.85 -36.51 -15.25
CA PRO A 85 -28.92 -35.19 -15.92
C PRO A 85 -30.32 -34.64 -16.22
N ARG A 86 -31.36 -35.44 -16.03
CA ARG A 86 -32.75 -35.01 -16.22
C ARG A 86 -33.30 -34.52 -14.88
N GLY A 87 -33.37 -33.19 -14.70
CA GLY A 87 -33.94 -32.54 -13.51
C GLY A 87 -32.90 -31.89 -12.58
N PRO A 88 -32.76 -32.28 -11.29
CA PRO A 88 -31.98 -31.60 -10.24
C PRO A 88 -30.52 -31.23 -10.59
N LEU A 89 -29.92 -31.88 -11.60
CA LEU A 89 -28.60 -31.54 -12.12
C LEU A 89 -28.51 -30.17 -12.79
N LYS A 90 -29.59 -29.64 -13.38
CA LYS A 90 -29.59 -28.27 -13.93
C LYS A 90 -29.37 -27.24 -12.83
N LEU A 91 -30.04 -27.39 -11.69
CA LEU A 91 -29.91 -26.50 -10.53
C LEU A 91 -28.50 -26.57 -9.93
N CYS A 92 -27.94 -27.78 -9.78
CA CYS A 92 -26.55 -27.99 -9.38
C CYS A 92 -25.54 -27.38 -10.36
N THR A 93 -25.80 -27.47 -11.67
CA THR A 93 -24.92 -26.89 -12.71
C THR A 93 -24.93 -25.37 -12.64
N VAL A 94 -26.12 -24.77 -12.49
CA VAL A 94 -26.28 -23.31 -12.29
C VAL A 94 -25.60 -22.86 -11.00
N ALA A 95 -25.77 -23.57 -9.89
CA ALA A 95 -25.11 -23.25 -8.61
C ALA A 95 -23.58 -23.31 -8.71
N ARG A 96 -23.02 -24.36 -9.35
CA ARG A 96 -21.57 -24.46 -9.60
C ARG A 96 -21.06 -23.35 -10.51
N GLY A 97 -21.85 -22.99 -11.53
CA GLY A 97 -21.57 -21.85 -12.41
C GLY A 97 -21.52 -20.53 -11.63
N ALA A 98 -22.52 -20.29 -10.78
CA ALA A 98 -22.60 -19.12 -9.91
C ALA A 98 -21.41 -19.04 -8.94
N VAL A 99 -21.06 -20.15 -8.26
CA VAL A 99 -19.88 -20.17 -7.36
C VAL A 99 -18.61 -19.85 -8.13
N ARG A 100 -18.37 -20.48 -9.28
CA ARG A 100 -17.18 -20.21 -10.09
C ARG A 100 -17.11 -18.75 -10.54
N ALA A 101 -18.22 -18.19 -10.99
CA ALA A 101 -18.31 -16.79 -11.39
C ALA A 101 -18.02 -15.85 -10.20
N HIS A 102 -18.65 -16.08 -9.05
CA HIS A 102 -18.48 -15.25 -7.87
C HIS A 102 -17.08 -15.38 -7.25
N VAL A 103 -16.44 -16.54 -7.31
CA VAL A 103 -15.04 -16.72 -6.89
C VAL A 103 -14.09 -15.90 -7.78
N ARG A 104 -14.28 -15.93 -9.10
CA ARG A 104 -13.49 -15.10 -10.03
C ARG A 104 -13.70 -13.60 -9.79
N GLN A 105 -14.96 -13.19 -9.59
CA GLN A 105 -15.28 -11.79 -9.29
C GLN A 105 -14.69 -11.36 -7.95
N LEU A 106 -14.73 -12.21 -6.94
CA LEU A 106 -14.16 -11.96 -5.63
C LEU A 106 -12.64 -11.74 -5.71
N ALA A 107 -11.91 -12.58 -6.47
CA ALA A 107 -10.48 -12.40 -6.70
C ALA A 107 -10.17 -11.06 -7.41
N SER A 108 -10.96 -10.72 -8.43
CA SER A 108 -10.85 -9.44 -9.17
C SER A 108 -11.11 -8.22 -8.26
N VAL A 109 -12.18 -8.26 -7.46
CA VAL A 109 -12.53 -7.18 -6.53
C VAL A 109 -11.47 -7.04 -5.43
N GLN A 110 -10.96 -8.15 -4.89
CA GLN A 110 -9.86 -8.13 -3.92
C GLN A 110 -8.60 -7.48 -4.51
N ALA A 111 -8.19 -7.87 -5.71
CA ALA A 111 -7.04 -7.27 -6.37
C ALA A 111 -7.20 -5.75 -6.57
N LYS A 112 -8.41 -5.28 -6.88
CA LYS A 112 -8.70 -3.84 -6.99
C LYS A 112 -8.63 -3.11 -5.65
N ILE A 113 -9.17 -3.72 -4.58
CA ILE A 113 -9.09 -3.14 -3.23
C ILE A 113 -7.63 -3.01 -2.80
N GLU A 114 -6.84 -4.06 -2.96
CA GLU A 114 -5.41 -4.05 -2.61
C GLU A 114 -4.65 -3.00 -3.43
N HIS A 115 -4.93 -2.89 -4.73
CA HIS A 115 -4.34 -1.84 -5.56
C HIS A 115 -4.67 -0.44 -5.04
N LEU A 116 -5.95 -0.15 -4.76
CA LEU A 116 -6.35 1.16 -4.24
C LEU A 116 -5.75 1.45 -2.85
N LYS A 117 -5.70 0.45 -1.96
CA LYS A 117 -5.03 0.58 -0.65
C LYS A 117 -3.55 0.90 -0.82
N SER A 118 -2.87 0.28 -1.79
CA SER A 118 -1.46 0.59 -2.07
C SER A 118 -1.23 2.04 -2.53
N LEU A 119 -2.24 2.69 -3.14
CA LEU A 119 -2.17 4.10 -3.52
C LEU A 119 -2.29 5.04 -2.32
N LEU A 120 -2.85 4.58 -1.21
CA LEU A 120 -2.98 5.36 0.02
C LEU A 120 -1.72 5.30 0.90
N LEU A 121 -0.79 4.38 0.60
CA LEU A 121 0.46 4.28 1.35
C LEU A 121 1.35 5.49 1.08
N ASP A 122 1.85 6.09 2.15
CA ASP A 122 2.92 7.08 2.08
C ASP A 122 4.22 6.36 1.73
N THR A 123 4.59 6.47 0.46
CA THR A 123 5.82 5.89 -0.06
C THR A 123 7.02 6.76 0.26
N GLY A 124 6.85 8.09 0.38
CA GLY A 124 7.91 9.11 0.48
C GLY A 124 9.06 8.93 -0.51
N ASN A 125 9.89 9.96 -0.74
CA ASN A 125 11.19 9.83 -1.40
C ASN A 125 11.30 8.82 -2.58
N GLU A 126 10.28 8.73 -3.46
CA GLU A 126 10.14 7.59 -4.38
C GLU A 126 11.33 7.47 -5.35
N ALA A 127 11.93 8.60 -5.70
CA ALA A 127 13.14 8.66 -6.52
C ALA A 127 14.33 7.98 -5.81
N ASN A 128 14.48 8.18 -4.50
CA ASN A 128 15.57 7.59 -3.71
C ASN A 128 15.39 6.08 -3.59
N TRP A 129 14.16 5.64 -3.29
CA TRP A 129 13.84 4.21 -3.26
C TRP A 129 14.01 3.54 -4.61
N SER A 130 13.66 4.23 -5.69
CA SER A 130 13.87 3.73 -7.06
C SER A 130 15.36 3.64 -7.41
N CYS A 131 16.18 4.57 -6.92
CA CYS A 131 17.64 4.51 -7.09
C CYS A 131 18.23 3.31 -6.33
N ILE A 132 17.89 3.13 -5.05
CA ILE A 132 18.34 1.98 -4.25
C ILE A 132 17.87 0.68 -4.92
N HIS A 133 16.59 0.61 -5.29
CA HIS A 133 16.01 -0.53 -6.00
C HIS A 133 16.82 -0.94 -7.23
N ARG A 134 17.31 0.01 -8.01
CA ARG A 134 18.10 -0.26 -9.23
C ARG A 134 19.36 -1.07 -8.93
N TYR A 135 19.99 -0.84 -7.78
CA TYR A 135 21.23 -1.52 -7.37
C TYR A 135 20.97 -2.80 -6.55
N GLU A 136 19.91 -2.83 -5.74
CA GLU A 136 19.60 -3.97 -4.86
C GLU A 136 18.87 -5.11 -5.58
N ARG A 137 18.04 -4.80 -6.58
CA ARG A 137 17.17 -5.79 -7.24
C ARG A 137 17.95 -6.79 -8.09
N HIS A 138 17.38 -7.98 -8.25
CA HIS A 138 17.77 -8.87 -9.33
C HIS A 138 17.18 -8.37 -10.67
N PRO A 139 17.97 -8.18 -11.75
CA PRO A 139 17.51 -7.56 -13.00
C PRO A 139 16.28 -8.22 -13.64
N ARG A 140 16.19 -9.56 -13.56
CA ARG A 140 15.07 -10.33 -14.13
C ARG A 140 13.83 -10.39 -13.24
N GLN A 141 13.96 -10.14 -11.93
CA GLN A 141 12.86 -10.31 -10.97
C GLN A 141 12.30 -8.96 -10.51
N GLY A 142 13.09 -7.90 -10.56
CA GLY A 142 12.68 -6.55 -10.17
C GLY A 142 12.18 -6.51 -8.73
N TRP A 143 10.98 -6.01 -8.52
CA TRP A 143 10.35 -5.92 -7.19
C TRP A 143 10.05 -7.27 -6.55
N ALA A 144 9.98 -8.34 -7.33
CA ALA A 144 9.74 -9.69 -6.85
C ALA A 144 11.03 -10.47 -6.54
N THR A 145 12.17 -9.77 -6.36
CA THR A 145 13.46 -10.41 -6.14
C THR A 145 13.43 -11.37 -4.95
N ARG A 146 13.82 -12.62 -5.22
CA ARG A 146 14.01 -13.69 -4.24
C ARG A 146 15.09 -14.62 -4.77
N THR A 147 16.34 -14.37 -4.39
CA THR A 147 17.52 -15.14 -4.84
C THR A 147 17.90 -16.27 -3.89
N GLY A 148 17.27 -16.36 -2.72
CA GLY A 148 17.61 -17.36 -1.70
C GLY A 148 18.68 -16.90 -0.71
N ASN A 149 19.12 -15.65 -0.77
CA ASN A 149 20.13 -15.07 0.12
C ASN A 149 19.59 -14.55 1.46
N GLY A 150 18.35 -14.87 1.83
CA GLY A 150 17.71 -14.39 3.06
C GLY A 150 17.09 -12.99 2.99
N TYR A 151 17.23 -12.30 1.85
CA TYR A 151 16.64 -11.00 1.58
C TYR A 151 15.54 -11.10 0.52
N TYR A 152 14.55 -10.22 0.61
CA TYR A 152 13.33 -10.30 -0.18
C TYR A 152 12.93 -8.95 -0.75
N GLY A 153 12.36 -9.00 -1.96
CA GLY A 153 11.82 -7.83 -2.63
C GLY A 153 12.89 -7.00 -3.35
N GLY A 154 12.44 -6.00 -4.09
CA GLY A 154 13.30 -5.12 -4.88
C GLY A 154 14.21 -4.23 -4.05
N LEU A 155 13.94 -4.08 -2.76
CA LEU A 155 14.82 -3.39 -1.81
C LEU A 155 15.59 -4.38 -0.93
N GLN A 156 15.59 -5.69 -1.22
CA GLN A 156 16.38 -6.66 -0.46
C GLN A 156 16.20 -6.53 1.07
N MET A 157 14.96 -6.57 1.57
CA MET A 157 14.67 -6.49 3.00
C MET A 157 14.80 -7.87 3.65
N ASP A 158 15.48 -7.98 4.79
CA ASP A 158 15.52 -9.22 5.58
C ASP A 158 14.23 -9.43 6.39
N ILE A 159 14.09 -10.61 7.00
CA ILE A 159 12.90 -10.97 7.79
C ILE A 159 12.73 -10.10 9.03
N SER A 160 13.82 -9.72 9.70
CA SER A 160 13.76 -8.87 10.90
C SER A 160 13.23 -7.49 10.54
N PHE A 161 13.78 -6.87 9.48
CA PHE A 161 13.31 -5.60 8.96
C PHE A 161 11.83 -5.66 8.58
N GLN A 162 11.43 -6.69 7.84
CA GLN A 162 10.03 -6.89 7.46
C GLN A 162 9.13 -7.07 8.68
N SER A 163 9.56 -7.84 9.68
CA SER A 163 8.80 -8.09 10.91
C SER A 163 8.63 -6.84 11.76
N THR A 164 9.64 -5.97 11.80
CA THR A 164 9.63 -4.75 12.62
C THR A 164 8.73 -3.67 12.02
N TYR A 165 8.83 -3.42 10.71
CA TYR A 165 8.18 -2.26 10.09
C TYR A 165 6.95 -2.62 9.25
N GLY A 166 6.93 -3.84 8.69
CA GLY A 166 5.87 -4.30 7.80
C GLY A 166 4.46 -4.29 8.42
N PRO A 167 4.25 -4.87 9.62
CA PRO A 167 2.89 -5.03 10.15
C PRO A 167 2.18 -3.69 10.34
N HIS A 168 2.89 -2.70 10.89
CA HIS A 168 2.34 -1.38 11.15
C HIS A 168 1.93 -0.66 9.85
N VAL A 169 2.83 -0.61 8.87
CA VAL A 169 2.58 0.10 7.60
C VAL A 169 1.54 -0.60 6.74
N LEU A 170 1.53 -1.94 6.74
CA LEU A 170 0.63 -2.73 5.90
C LEU A 170 -0.70 -3.05 6.58
N GLY A 171 -0.94 -2.56 7.81
CA GLY A 171 -2.21 -2.69 8.53
C GLY A 171 -2.48 -4.10 9.08
N TYR A 172 -1.44 -4.84 9.47
CA TYR A 172 -1.57 -6.11 10.15
C TYR A 172 -1.36 -5.96 11.67
N PRO A 173 -2.06 -6.76 12.49
CA PRO A 173 -1.92 -6.69 13.95
C PRO A 173 -0.52 -7.10 14.43
N ASP A 174 0.13 -8.03 13.73
CA ASP A 174 1.42 -8.61 14.08
C ASP A 174 2.13 -9.17 12.84
N SER A 175 3.43 -9.48 12.98
CA SER A 175 4.26 -9.98 11.87
C SER A 175 3.92 -11.40 11.43
N GLU A 176 3.50 -12.27 12.35
CA GLU A 176 3.09 -13.63 12.01
C GLU A 176 1.86 -13.61 11.09
N THR A 177 0.85 -12.81 11.44
CA THR A 177 -0.36 -12.61 10.65
C THR A 177 -0.03 -12.02 9.28
N MET A 178 0.87 -11.05 9.22
CA MET A 178 1.36 -10.49 7.96
C MET A 178 2.03 -11.56 7.08
N PHE A 179 3.00 -12.31 7.62
CA PHE A 179 3.70 -13.34 6.86
C PHE A 179 2.78 -14.48 6.42
N ARG A 180 1.80 -14.87 7.25
CA ARG A 180 0.80 -15.89 6.88
C ARG A 180 -0.11 -15.44 5.74
N LYS A 181 -0.57 -14.19 5.77
CA LYS A 181 -1.54 -13.67 4.79
C LYS A 181 -0.89 -13.15 3.51
N LYS A 182 0.20 -12.38 3.64
CA LYS A 182 0.86 -11.67 2.54
C LYS A 182 2.19 -12.32 2.16
N GLY A 183 2.90 -12.88 3.14
CA GLY A 183 4.25 -13.41 2.98
C GLY A 183 5.31 -12.32 2.97
N THR A 184 6.48 -12.66 2.43
CA THR A 184 7.68 -11.81 2.40
C THR A 184 7.62 -10.72 1.33
N ALA A 185 8.54 -9.75 1.41
CA ALA A 185 8.56 -8.54 0.59
C ALA A 185 8.52 -8.77 -0.93
N ASN A 186 9.02 -9.91 -1.42
CA ASN A 186 8.91 -10.28 -2.85
C ASN A 186 7.46 -10.53 -3.32
N LYS A 187 6.50 -10.65 -2.40
CA LYS A 187 5.06 -10.74 -2.67
C LYS A 187 4.33 -9.41 -2.48
N TRP A 188 5.02 -8.39 -1.97
CA TRP A 188 4.45 -7.06 -1.77
C TRP A 188 4.60 -6.26 -3.07
N SER A 189 3.66 -5.35 -3.30
CA SER A 189 3.76 -4.36 -4.37
C SER A 189 4.97 -3.44 -4.16
N SER A 190 5.43 -2.78 -5.22
CA SER A 190 6.54 -1.81 -5.12
C SER A 190 6.23 -0.69 -4.12
N ARG A 191 4.99 -0.17 -4.13
CA ARG A 191 4.55 0.88 -3.20
C ARG A 191 4.59 0.41 -1.75
N GLU A 192 4.18 -0.82 -1.47
CA GLU A 192 4.26 -1.40 -0.13
C GLU A 192 5.71 -1.52 0.35
N GLN A 193 6.61 -1.97 -0.51
CA GLN A 193 8.04 -2.05 -0.19
C GLN A 193 8.64 -0.67 0.09
N MET A 194 8.31 0.33 -0.75
CA MET A 194 8.76 1.72 -0.55
C MET A 194 8.19 2.32 0.73
N ALA A 195 6.90 2.13 1.01
CA ALA A 195 6.26 2.67 2.20
C ALA A 195 6.84 2.08 3.50
N VAL A 196 7.12 0.78 3.52
CA VAL A 196 7.79 0.15 4.66
C VAL A 196 9.22 0.70 4.85
N ALA A 197 9.96 0.89 3.75
CA ALA A 197 11.29 1.48 3.79
C ALA A 197 11.28 2.94 4.25
N GLU A 198 10.31 3.73 3.79
CA GLU A 198 10.11 5.12 4.19
C GLU A 198 9.74 5.25 5.65
N TYR A 199 8.82 4.41 6.14
CA TYR A 199 8.50 4.37 7.56
C TYR A 199 9.74 4.04 8.41
N ALA A 200 10.56 3.06 8.01
CA ALA A 200 11.79 2.73 8.70
C ALA A 200 12.79 3.92 8.69
N ARG A 201 12.91 4.61 7.55
CA ARG A 201 13.74 5.81 7.40
C ARG A 201 13.30 6.91 8.37
N GLN A 202 11.99 7.19 8.42
CA GLN A 202 11.39 8.18 9.33
C GLN A 202 11.51 7.76 10.81
N SER A 203 11.53 6.46 11.10
CA SER A 203 11.72 5.89 12.43
C SER A 203 13.18 5.92 12.93
N GLY A 204 14.06 6.67 12.25
CA GLY A 204 15.45 6.88 12.66
C GLY A 204 16.48 5.95 12.02
N ARG A 205 16.08 4.97 11.17
CA ARG A 205 17.05 4.11 10.47
C ARG A 205 17.77 4.83 9.34
N GLY A 206 17.22 5.94 8.82
CA GLY A 206 17.75 6.60 7.63
C GLY A 206 17.84 5.64 6.43
N TYR A 207 18.85 5.83 5.58
CA TYR A 207 19.15 4.93 4.45
C TYR A 207 20.22 3.86 4.79
N TYR A 208 20.63 3.78 6.06
CA TYR A 208 21.70 2.89 6.51
C TYR A 208 21.45 1.38 6.35
N PRO A 209 20.21 0.86 6.21
CA PRO A 209 20.01 -0.53 5.81
C PRO A 209 20.56 -0.87 4.42
N TRP A 210 20.82 0.13 3.58
CA TRP A 210 21.35 -0.01 2.22
C TRP A 210 22.66 0.77 2.02
N PRO A 211 23.73 0.51 2.78
CA PRO A 211 24.86 1.44 2.90
C PRO A 211 25.59 1.68 1.57
N ASN A 212 25.73 0.67 0.72
CA ASN A 212 26.44 0.81 -0.56
C ASN A 212 25.57 1.50 -1.62
N SER A 213 24.32 1.05 -1.76
CA SER A 213 23.36 1.64 -2.69
C SER A 213 23.01 3.07 -2.30
N ALA A 214 22.88 3.37 -1.00
CA ALA A 214 22.61 4.72 -0.50
C ALA A 214 23.74 5.70 -0.85
N ARG A 215 25.01 5.32 -0.67
CA ARG A 215 26.16 6.13 -1.11
C ARG A 215 26.17 6.34 -2.62
N THR A 216 25.92 5.26 -3.37
CA THR A 216 25.86 5.31 -4.84
C THR A 216 24.72 6.23 -5.32
N CYS A 217 23.65 6.35 -4.54
CA CYS A 217 22.53 7.24 -4.78
C CYS A 217 22.69 8.65 -4.17
N GLY A 218 23.81 8.95 -3.49
CA GLY A 218 24.06 10.26 -2.88
C GLY A 218 23.17 10.57 -1.66
N LEU A 219 22.76 9.54 -0.91
CA LEU A 219 21.80 9.68 0.19
C LEU A 219 22.46 9.72 1.58
N ILE A 220 23.71 9.26 1.69
CA ILE A 220 24.56 9.25 2.88
C ILE A 220 26.02 9.46 2.49
#